data_AF-A0A7S3SZP7-F1
#
_entry.id   AF-A0A7S3SZP7-F1
#
_cell.length_a   1.000
_cell.length_b   1.000
_cell.length_c   1.000
_cell.angle_alpha   90.00
_cell.angle_beta   90.00
_cell.angle_gamma   90.00
#
_symmetry.space_group_name_H-M   'P 1'
#
loop_
_entity.id
_entity.type
_entity.pdbx_description
1 polymer ?
#
loop_
_entity_poly.entity_id
_entity_poly.type
_entity_poly.pdbx_seq_one_letter_code
_entity_poly.pdbx_strand_id
1 'polypeptide(L)'
;KTAYWGEMSLGTPPQPFKVIFDTGSGNLIVPSTDCTVPGCQPHKKYARNASTTAMAVTNERGESYSEITFGTGQISGNFFKDKLCIGDSLCIDASFIAADKET
;
A
#
# COMPACT_ATOMS: atom_id res chain seq x y z
N LYS A 1 0.47 -6.62 19.67
CA LYS A 1 -0.86 -5.99 19.46
C LYS A 1 -1.72 -7.00 18.69
N THR A 2 -2.92 -7.30 19.15
CA THR A 2 -3.83 -8.20 18.42
C THR A 2 -4.65 -7.35 17.44
N ALA A 3 -4.69 -7.73 16.18
CA ALA A 3 -5.44 -7.02 15.14
C ALA A 3 -6.18 -8.02 14.26
N TYR A 4 -7.36 -7.64 13.79
CA TYR A 4 -8.06 -8.34 12.72
C TYR A 4 -7.41 -7.95 11.39
N TRP A 5 -7.07 -8.95 10.59
CA TRP A 5 -6.50 -8.78 9.26
C TRP A 5 -7.23 -9.66 8.26
N GLY A 6 -7.12 -9.30 6.99
CA GLY A 6 -7.58 -10.15 5.90
C GLY A 6 -6.67 -10.05 4.69
N GLU A 7 -7.06 -10.76 3.65
CA GLU A 7 -6.29 -10.85 2.41
C GLU A 7 -6.92 -9.98 1.33
N MET A 8 -6.06 -9.32 0.57
CA MET A 8 -6.42 -8.61 -0.66
C MET A 8 -5.29 -8.74 -1.66
N SER A 9 -5.52 -8.27 -2.89
CA SER A 9 -4.47 -8.21 -3.89
C SER A 9 -4.45 -6.87 -4.61
N LEU A 10 -3.27 -6.48 -5.08
CA LEU A 10 -3.03 -5.28 -5.89
C LEU A 10 -2.41 -5.66 -7.24
N GLY A 11 -2.87 -5.03 -8.30
CA GLY A 11 -2.25 -5.10 -9.62
C GLY A 11 -2.70 -6.22 -10.54
N THR A 12 -2.15 -6.19 -11.74
CA THR A 12 -2.39 -7.16 -12.80
C THR A 12 -1.06 -7.67 -13.37
N PRO A 13 -0.64 -8.93 -13.14
CA PRO A 13 -1.32 -9.95 -12.33
C PRO A 13 -1.39 -9.59 -10.82
N PRO A 14 -2.34 -10.19 -10.07
CA PRO A 14 -2.56 -9.87 -8.66
C PRO A 14 -1.34 -10.17 -7.76
N GLN A 15 -0.96 -9.19 -6.94
CA GLN A 15 0.07 -9.31 -5.90
C GLN A 15 -0.63 -9.39 -4.53
N PRO A 16 -0.51 -10.48 -3.76
CA PRO A 16 -1.29 -10.68 -2.52
C PRO A 16 -0.68 -9.96 -1.31
N PHE A 17 -1.55 -9.42 -0.45
CA PHE A 17 -1.21 -8.73 0.78
C PHE A 17 -2.11 -9.17 1.93
N LYS A 18 -1.53 -9.19 3.14
CA LYS A 18 -2.27 -9.25 4.40
C LYS A 18 -2.34 -7.84 4.97
N VAL A 19 -3.55 -7.35 5.23
CA VAL A 19 -3.76 -5.99 5.71
C VAL A 19 -4.71 -5.92 6.89
N ILE A 20 -4.52 -4.89 7.70
CA ILE A 20 -5.43 -4.55 8.80
C ILE A 20 -6.51 -3.63 8.23
N PHE A 21 -7.77 -3.97 8.46
CA PHE A 21 -8.89 -3.08 8.15
C PHE A 21 -9.08 -2.10 9.32
N ASP A 22 -8.51 -0.91 9.17
CA ASP A 22 -8.55 0.15 10.17
C ASP A 22 -9.56 1.24 9.78
N THR A 23 -10.67 1.32 10.51
CA THR A 23 -11.67 2.38 10.31
C THR A 23 -11.29 3.71 10.97
N GLY A 24 -10.18 3.74 11.73
CA GLY A 24 -9.66 4.95 12.37
C GLY A 24 -8.73 5.79 11.47
N SER A 25 -8.41 5.31 10.27
CA SER A 25 -7.56 6.01 9.29
C SER A 25 -8.14 5.92 7.87
N GLY A 26 -7.64 6.76 6.94
CA GLY A 26 -8.20 6.91 5.60
C GLY A 26 -7.32 6.41 4.44
N ASN A 27 -6.09 5.96 4.72
CA ASN A 27 -5.12 5.59 3.69
C ASN A 27 -4.88 4.09 3.66
N LEU A 28 -4.89 3.51 2.46
CA LEU A 28 -4.26 2.22 2.23
C LEU A 28 -2.75 2.43 2.07
N ILE A 29 -1.97 1.69 2.86
CA ILE A 29 -0.50 1.74 2.85
C ILE A 29 0.01 0.31 2.73
N VAL A 30 0.88 0.06 1.75
CA VAL A 30 1.58 -1.21 1.57
C VAL A 30 3.09 -0.97 1.41
N PRO A 31 3.97 -1.89 1.84
CA PRO A 31 5.40 -1.74 1.60
C PRO A 31 5.72 -1.74 0.11
N SER A 32 6.60 -0.85 -0.35
CA SER A 32 7.17 -0.85 -1.72
C SER A 32 8.35 -1.83 -1.80
N THR A 33 8.64 -2.34 -2.99
CA THR A 33 9.93 -3.02 -3.26
C THR A 33 11.14 -2.13 -3.01
N ASP A 34 10.96 -0.81 -3.03
CA ASP A 34 12.02 0.16 -2.76
C ASP A 34 12.34 0.28 -1.26
N CYS A 35 11.48 -0.27 -0.39
CA CYS A 35 11.73 -0.31 1.04
C CYS A 35 12.79 -1.35 1.40
N THR A 36 13.90 -0.89 1.98
CA THR A 36 15.05 -1.73 2.33
C THR A 36 15.30 -1.88 3.83
N VAL A 37 14.59 -1.11 4.67
CA VAL A 37 14.76 -1.15 6.13
C VAL A 37 14.25 -2.47 6.74
N PRO A 38 14.75 -2.90 7.92
CA PRO A 38 14.34 -4.16 8.54
C PRO A 38 12.83 -4.30 8.75
N GLY A 39 12.11 -3.20 9.00
CA GLY A 39 10.67 -3.18 9.24
C GLY A 39 9.85 -3.78 8.10
N CYS A 40 10.24 -3.53 6.84
CA CYS A 40 9.49 -4.01 5.67
C CYS A 40 10.00 -5.34 5.09
N GLN A 41 11.15 -5.85 5.54
CA GLN A 41 11.69 -7.14 5.05
C GLN A 41 10.79 -8.35 5.28
N PRO A 42 10.11 -8.52 6.43
CA PRO A 42 9.24 -9.69 6.64
C PRO A 42 7.93 -9.60 5.86
N HIS A 43 7.59 -8.45 5.27
CA HIS A 43 6.32 -8.22 4.59
C HIS A 43 6.41 -8.42 3.07
N LYS A 44 5.29 -8.80 2.47
CA LYS A 44 5.13 -8.72 1.02
C LYS A 44 5.18 -7.27 0.59
N LYS A 45 5.89 -7.02 -0.52
CA LYS A 45 6.15 -5.69 -1.06
C LYS A 45 5.46 -5.54 -2.40
N TYR A 46 4.84 -4.39 -2.62
CA TYR A 46 4.25 -3.99 -3.89
C TYR A 46 5.35 -3.65 -4.88
N ALA A 47 5.35 -4.39 -5.99
CA ALA A 47 6.22 -4.18 -7.12
C ALA A 47 5.42 -3.52 -8.24
N ARG A 48 5.48 -2.18 -8.36
CA ARG A 48 4.79 -1.47 -9.47
C ARG A 48 5.20 -2.05 -10.82
N ASN A 49 6.47 -2.44 -10.96
CA ASN A 49 7.07 -2.95 -12.19
C ASN A 49 6.48 -4.28 -12.64
N ALA A 50 5.83 -5.01 -11.73
CA ALA A 50 5.18 -6.28 -12.00
C ALA A 50 3.69 -6.16 -12.33
N SER A 51 3.10 -4.96 -12.27
CA SER A 51 1.69 -4.74 -12.60
C SER A 51 1.53 -3.94 -13.89
N THR A 52 0.68 -4.42 -14.79
CA THR A 52 0.33 -3.75 -16.06
C THR A 52 -0.72 -2.67 -15.89
N THR A 53 -1.44 -2.66 -14.76
CA THR A 53 -2.48 -1.67 -14.43
C THR A 53 -2.00 -0.59 -13.46
N ALA A 54 -0.75 -0.67 -13.00
CA ALA A 54 -0.15 0.30 -12.10
C ALA A 54 0.01 1.68 -12.78
N MET A 55 -0.47 2.72 -12.11
CA MET A 55 -0.32 4.11 -12.51
C MET A 55 0.25 4.94 -11.35
N ALA A 56 1.31 5.71 -11.60
CA ALA A 56 1.73 6.73 -10.65
C ALA A 56 0.69 7.87 -10.65
N VAL A 57 0.30 8.34 -9.47
CA VAL A 57 -0.71 9.40 -9.30
C VAL A 57 -0.25 10.41 -8.25
N THR A 58 -0.99 11.50 -8.10
CA THR A 58 -0.80 12.48 -7.02
C THR A 58 -1.98 12.47 -6.08
N ASN A 59 -1.79 12.92 -4.84
CA ASN A 59 -2.88 13.21 -3.93
C ASN A 59 -3.68 14.46 -4.37
N GLU A 60 -4.71 14.82 -3.60
CA GLU A 60 -5.57 15.99 -3.85
C GLU A 60 -4.82 17.33 -3.84
N ARG A 61 -3.62 17.37 -3.25
CA ARG A 61 -2.74 18.55 -3.22
C ARG A 61 -1.76 18.60 -4.39
N GLY A 62 -1.79 17.60 -5.28
CA GLY A 62 -0.84 17.48 -6.40
C GLY A 62 0.52 16.89 -6.01
N GLU A 63 0.64 16.27 -4.84
CA GLU A 63 1.89 15.67 -4.36
C GLU A 63 1.96 14.19 -4.73
N SER A 64 3.08 13.75 -5.29
CA SER A 64 3.33 12.33 -5.63
C SER A 64 3.90 11.53 -4.47
N TYR A 65 4.34 12.20 -3.41
CA TYR A 65 4.99 11.63 -2.23
C TYR A 65 4.32 12.18 -0.97
N SER A 66 4.16 11.35 0.05
CA SER A 66 3.64 11.79 1.35
C SER A 66 4.36 11.11 2.50
N GLU A 67 4.48 11.87 3.58
CA GLU A 67 4.91 11.38 4.89
C GLU A 67 3.67 11.35 5.81
N ILE A 68 3.44 10.19 6.41
CA ILE A 68 2.36 9.93 7.35
C ILE A 68 2.98 9.63 8.71
N THR A 69 2.67 10.47 9.68
CA THR A 69 3.06 10.26 11.07
C THR A 69 1.99 9.45 11.78
N PHE A 70 2.38 8.28 12.29
CA PHE A 70 1.62 7.52 13.26
C PHE A 70 2.12 7.87 14.66
N GLY A 71 1.30 7.63 15.70
CA GLY A 71 1.67 7.95 17.08
C GLY A 71 2.95 7.28 17.59
N THR A 72 3.48 6.28 16.86
CA THR A 72 4.68 5.51 17.21
C THR A 72 5.79 5.58 16.16
N GLY A 73 5.63 6.34 15.07
CA GLY A 73 6.61 6.34 13.98
C GLY A 73 6.17 7.12 12.74
N GLN A 74 6.99 7.07 11.70
CA GLN A 74 6.73 7.75 10.43
C GLN A 74 6.86 6.78 9.27
N ILE A 75 5.93 6.87 8.33
CA ILE A 75 5.95 6.14 7.07
C ILE A 75 5.93 7.16 5.94
N SER A 76 6.77 6.98 4.93
CA SER A 76 6.71 7.81 3.73
C SER A 76 6.78 6.95 2.46
N GLY A 77 6.17 7.47 1.39
CA GLY A 77 6.02 6.71 0.15
C GLY A 77 5.33 7.45 -0.98
N ASN A 78 5.31 6.81 -2.14
CA ASN A 78 4.74 7.34 -3.37
C ASN A 78 3.28 6.89 -3.55
N PHE A 79 2.46 7.73 -4.20
CA PHE A 79 1.09 7.39 -4.54
C PHE A 79 1.00 6.60 -5.85
N PHE A 80 0.24 5.51 -5.80
CA PHE A 80 -0.12 4.73 -6.97
C PHE A 80 -1.63 4.54 -7.03
N LYS A 81 -2.14 4.33 -8.24
CA LYS A 81 -3.46 3.78 -8.50
C LYS A 81 -3.25 2.43 -9.17
N ASP A 82 -3.94 1.41 -8.68
CA ASP A 82 -3.93 0.07 -9.27
C ASP A 82 -5.23 -0.68 -8.93
N LYS A 83 -5.43 -1.83 -9.57
CA LYS A 83 -6.58 -2.71 -9.30
C LYS A 83 -6.42 -3.37 -7.94
N LEU A 84 -7.33 -3.10 -7.02
CA LEU A 84 -7.46 -3.74 -5.73
C LEU A 84 -8.60 -4.77 -5.77
N CYS A 85 -8.33 -6.00 -5.34
CA CYS A 85 -9.36 -7.03 -5.21
C CYS A 85 -9.39 -7.64 -3.80
N ILE A 86 -10.59 -7.80 -3.24
CA ILE A 86 -10.86 -8.50 -1.97
C ILE A 86 -11.74 -9.72 -2.29
N GLY A 87 -11.22 -10.91 -1.99
CA GLY A 87 -11.85 -12.16 -2.41
C GLY A 87 -11.98 -12.26 -3.93
N ASP A 88 -12.95 -13.07 -4.38
CA ASP A 88 -13.08 -13.42 -5.80
C ASP A 88 -13.97 -12.46 -6.61
N SER A 89 -14.70 -11.55 -5.95
CA SER A 89 -15.78 -10.79 -6.60
C SER A 89 -15.70 -9.28 -6.44
N LEU A 90 -14.98 -8.76 -5.44
CA LEU A 90 -14.90 -7.32 -5.20
C LEU A 90 -13.58 -6.78 -5.72
N CYS A 91 -13.60 -6.15 -6.88
CA CYS A 91 -12.45 -5.46 -7.47
C CYS A 91 -12.79 -4.01 -7.79
N ILE A 92 -11.88 -3.10 -7.45
CA ILE A 92 -11.98 -1.66 -7.73
C ILE A 92 -10.62 -1.13 -8.18
N ASP A 93 -10.60 0.02 -8.84
CA ASP A 93 -9.36 0.78 -8.94
C ASP A 93 -9.20 1.62 -7.67
N ALA A 94 -8.11 1.41 -6.94
CA ALA A 94 -7.85 2.09 -5.68
C ALA A 94 -6.55 2.90 -5.76
N SER A 95 -6.56 4.07 -5.14
CA SER A 95 -5.35 4.85 -4.87
C SER A 95 -4.80 4.50 -3.49
N PHE A 96 -3.49 4.34 -3.39
CA PHE A 96 -2.80 3.92 -2.17
C PHE A 96 -1.35 4.42 -2.14
N ILE A 97 -0.72 4.26 -0.99
CA ILE A 97 0.68 4.65 -0.77
C ILE A 97 1.54 3.40 -0.75
N ALA A 98 2.55 3.37 -1.62
CA ALA A 98 3.62 2.38 -1.56
C ALA A 98 4.77 2.95 -0.74
N ALA A 99 4.92 2.48 0.49
CA ALA A 99 5.88 2.97 1.47
C ALA A 99 7.30 2.52 1.13
N ASP A 100 8.23 3.46 0.96
CA ASP A 100 9.65 3.18 0.73
C ASP A 100 10.51 3.41 1.99
N LYS A 101 9.95 4.06 3.01
CA LYS A 101 10.60 4.32 4.29
C LYS A 101 9.64 4.14 5.46
N GLU A 102 10.17 3.58 6.55
CA GLU A 102 9.53 3.43 7.84
C GLU A 102 10.57 3.70 8.94
N THR A 103 10.20 4.47 9.96
CA THR A 103 11.04 4.81 11.14
C THR A 103 10.27 4.70 12.43
#